data_AF-A0A0F2N9L7-F1
#
_entry.id   AF-A0A0F2N9L7-F1
#
_cell.length_a   1.000
_cell.length_b   1.000
_cell.length_c   1.000
_cell.angle_alpha   90.00
_cell.angle_beta   90.00
_cell.angle_gamma   90.00
#
_symmetry.space_group_name_H-M   'P 1'
#
loop_
_entity.id
_entity.type
_entity.pdbx_description
1 polymer ?
#
loop_
_entity_poly.entity_id
_entity_poly.type
_entity_poly.pdbx_seq_one_letter_code
_entity_poly.pdbx_strand_id
1 'polypeptide(L)'
;MKLGSIALNTMDLVAALGEAPEWRQLIPAGTVEGRDGRSWLNSQPEKILVAFKELGRDLPIDLEHSSELKARLGEPAPAVGWINELAVRDGEIWGMVEWNAEGKKLIGERAYRYMSPVIVYNRESGIIVGLTSVGLTNQPNLELPALNSQQGGNPENKEDEMLKAILVALGLPETATDADAVAKIKELKNEVSTANNRAETPSLDKFVPRSDYDTAVARATNAEKSLGDVKKEQLETAVNAAIDQALKDGKITPATADYHKAQCRQEGGLALFSEFCKAAPVVGGESGLAGKTAGDTQTALNSEQQKVAEMFGNSAEDIAKYGK
;
A
#
# COMPACT_ATOMS: atom_id res chain seq x y z
N MET A 1 4.56 28.09 66.13
CA MET A 1 4.25 29.15 65.14
C MET A 1 3.79 28.44 63.86
N LYS A 2 2.70 28.91 63.27
CA LYS A 2 1.93 28.23 62.22
C LYS A 2 2.68 28.20 60.86
N LEU A 3 2.72 26.99 60.29
CA LEU A 3 2.56 26.57 58.89
C LEU A 3 3.04 27.50 57.76
N GLY A 4 3.92 26.96 56.92
CA GLY A 4 4.33 27.55 55.64
C GLY A 4 3.45 27.13 54.47
N SER A 5 3.77 27.69 53.30
CA SER A 5 3.33 27.23 51.98
C SER A 5 4.44 27.46 50.96
N ILE A 6 4.98 26.37 50.42
CA ILE A 6 5.73 26.33 49.17
C ILE A 6 4.69 26.26 48.05
N ALA A 7 4.65 27.24 47.15
CA ALA A 7 3.91 27.11 45.91
C ALA A 7 4.79 26.36 44.90
N LEU A 8 4.70 25.02 44.95
CA LEU A 8 5.10 24.15 43.86
C LEU A 8 3.95 24.12 42.87
N ASN A 9 3.91 25.06 41.93
CA ASN A 9 3.03 24.93 40.77
C ASN A 9 3.84 24.31 39.64
N THR A 10 3.66 23.00 39.52
CA THR A 10 3.72 22.22 38.29
C THR A 10 3.52 23.08 37.05
N MET A 11 4.58 23.23 36.24
CA MET A 11 4.42 23.60 34.84
C MET A 11 3.65 22.45 34.19
N ASP A 12 2.36 22.71 33.96
CA ASP A 12 1.48 21.84 33.19
C ASP A 12 2.15 21.52 31.86
N LEU A 13 2.49 20.24 31.71
CA LEU A 13 2.95 19.60 30.49
C LEU A 13 1.76 19.44 29.52
N VAL A 14 1.03 20.53 29.29
CA VAL A 14 -0.03 20.67 28.29
C VAL A 14 0.18 22.04 27.65
N ALA A 15 1.38 22.27 27.09
CA ALA A 15 1.54 23.23 26.01
C ALA A 15 0.79 22.66 24.80
N ALA A 16 -0.54 22.84 24.84
CA ALA A 16 -1.43 22.68 23.73
C ALA A 16 -0.81 23.37 22.52
N LEU A 17 -0.72 22.64 21.40
CA LEU A 17 -0.44 23.07 20.03
C LEU A 17 -0.68 24.57 19.79
N GLY A 18 0.27 25.39 20.26
CA GLY A 18 0.13 26.84 20.26
C GLY A 18 0.49 27.34 18.89
N GLU A 19 -0.46 28.01 18.24
CA GLU A 19 -0.17 28.84 17.08
C GLU A 19 1.07 29.69 17.39
N ALA A 20 2.04 29.70 16.47
CA ALA A 20 3.28 30.44 16.64
C ALA A 20 2.97 31.92 17.00
N PRO A 21 3.80 32.57 17.84
CA PRO A 21 3.60 33.95 18.22
C PRO A 21 3.43 34.86 17.00
N GLU A 22 2.37 35.67 17.02
CA GLU A 22 1.96 36.43 15.86
C GLU A 22 2.60 37.82 15.88
N TRP A 23 3.61 38.02 15.03
CA TRP A 23 4.23 39.32 14.85
C TRP A 23 3.40 40.19 13.92
N ARG A 24 3.10 41.41 14.36
CA ARG A 24 2.32 42.37 13.57
C ARG A 24 3.03 43.71 13.46
N GLN A 25 3.00 44.31 12.26
CA GLN A 25 3.54 45.64 12.04
C GLN A 25 2.72 46.66 12.84
N LEU A 26 3.42 47.54 13.55
CA LEU A 26 2.83 48.63 14.32
C LEU A 26 3.21 49.97 13.70
N ILE A 27 4.46 50.19 13.30
CA ILE A 27 4.91 51.48 12.76
C ILE A 27 5.72 51.25 11.48
N PRO A 28 5.32 51.84 10.33
CA PRO A 28 6.12 51.79 9.11
C PRO A 28 7.49 52.49 9.27
N ALA A 29 8.43 52.19 8.38
CA ALA A 29 9.72 52.88 8.33
C ALA A 29 9.58 54.31 7.77
N GLY A 30 10.45 55.22 8.22
CA GLY A 30 10.52 56.57 7.64
C GLY A 30 9.33 57.46 7.99
N THR A 31 8.81 58.20 7.02
CA THR A 31 7.65 59.10 7.23
C THR A 31 6.38 58.27 7.36
N VAL A 32 5.67 58.46 8.47
CA VAL A 32 4.43 57.75 8.80
C VAL A 32 3.28 58.75 8.74
N GLU A 33 2.38 58.57 7.78
CA GLU A 33 1.20 59.42 7.60
C GLU A 33 -0.07 58.72 8.08
N GLY A 34 -0.87 59.46 8.84
CA GLY A 34 -2.19 59.04 9.27
C GLY A 34 -3.27 59.41 8.26
N ARG A 35 -4.35 58.64 8.22
CA ARG A 35 -5.56 58.93 7.42
C ARG A 35 -6.19 60.27 7.78
N ASP A 36 -5.92 60.78 8.97
CA ASP A 36 -6.35 62.08 9.45
C ASP A 36 -5.45 63.26 9.00
N GLY A 37 -4.43 62.99 8.17
CA GLY A 37 -3.52 63.99 7.63
C GLY A 37 -2.37 64.38 8.56
N ARG A 38 -2.26 63.79 9.75
CA ARG A 38 -1.08 63.96 10.59
C ARG A 38 0.09 63.14 10.04
N SER A 39 1.31 63.59 10.29
CA SER A 39 2.53 62.91 9.87
C SER A 39 3.57 62.89 10.99
N TRP A 40 4.31 61.80 11.06
CA TRP A 40 5.37 61.55 12.03
C TRP A 40 6.59 60.96 11.32
N LEU A 41 7.74 60.96 12.01
CA LEU A 41 8.98 60.40 11.47
C LEU A 41 9.50 59.26 12.36
N ASN A 42 9.51 58.04 11.82
CA ASN A 42 10.22 56.90 12.37
C ASN A 42 11.66 56.86 11.81
N SER A 43 12.53 57.73 12.34
CA SER A 43 13.95 57.80 11.95
C SER A 43 14.87 57.03 12.91
N GLN A 44 14.37 56.66 14.09
CA GLN A 44 15.17 56.07 15.16
C GLN A 44 14.43 54.88 15.82
N PRO A 45 14.10 53.83 15.06
CA PRO A 45 13.25 52.72 15.53
C PRO A 45 13.84 52.00 16.75
N GLU A 46 15.16 51.89 16.86
CA GLU A 46 15.82 51.28 18.03
C GLU A 46 15.52 52.02 19.34
N LYS A 47 15.31 53.34 19.31
CA LYS A 47 14.95 54.11 20.51
C LYS A 47 13.55 53.77 21.00
N ILE A 48 12.66 53.34 20.10
CA ILE A 48 11.30 52.90 20.44
C ILE A 48 11.37 51.58 21.23
N LEU A 49 12.25 50.65 20.85
CA LEU A 49 12.49 49.41 21.60
C LEU A 49 13.09 49.68 22.99
N VAL A 50 14.04 50.61 23.08
CA VAL A 50 14.61 51.03 24.37
C VAL A 50 13.51 51.64 25.27
N ALA A 51 12.71 52.57 24.74
CA ALA A 51 11.61 53.17 25.48
C ALA A 51 10.57 52.14 25.95
N PHE A 52 10.28 51.13 25.12
CA PHE A 52 9.39 50.02 25.51
C PHE A 52 9.98 49.19 26.67
N LYS A 53 11.28 48.87 26.62
CA LYS A 53 11.95 48.17 27.73
C LYS A 53 11.98 49.00 29.01
N GLU A 54 12.21 50.31 28.89
CA GLU A 54 12.21 51.25 30.03
C GLU A 54 10.81 51.44 30.64
N LEU A 55 9.75 51.32 29.83
CA LEU A 55 8.36 51.35 30.31
C LEU A 55 8.08 50.19 31.30
N GLY A 56 8.79 49.05 31.16
CA GLY A 56 8.76 47.95 32.12
C GLY A 56 7.44 47.19 32.22
N ARG A 57 6.58 47.32 31.20
CA ARG A 57 5.29 46.62 31.10
C ARG A 57 4.89 46.39 29.64
N ASP A 58 4.05 45.40 29.43
CA ASP A 58 3.43 45.11 28.14
C ASP A 58 2.48 46.25 27.70
N LEU A 59 2.30 46.40 26.39
CA LEU A 59 1.32 47.34 25.84
C LEU A 59 -0.04 46.63 25.70
N PRO A 60 -1.13 47.20 26.24
CA PRO A 60 -2.45 46.64 26.06
C PRO A 60 -2.91 46.82 24.62
N ILE A 61 -3.53 45.78 24.07
CA ILE A 61 -4.41 45.89 22.91
C ILE A 61 -5.83 46.02 23.44
N ASP A 62 -6.48 47.15 23.20
CA ASP A 62 -7.80 47.46 23.74
C ASP A 62 -8.84 47.63 22.63
N LEU A 63 -10.12 47.77 22.99
CA LEU A 63 -11.16 48.10 22.02
C LEU A 63 -11.29 49.62 21.88
N GLU A 64 -11.26 50.11 20.64
CA GLU A 64 -11.52 51.51 20.28
C GLU A 64 -10.74 52.52 21.15
N HIS A 65 -9.45 52.25 21.38
CA HIS A 65 -8.53 53.10 22.14
C HIS A 65 -9.00 53.37 23.57
N SER A 66 -9.68 52.42 24.20
CA SER A 66 -10.26 52.60 25.54
C SER A 66 -9.21 52.85 26.63
N SER A 67 -7.98 52.35 26.52
CA SER A 67 -6.89 52.69 27.46
C SER A 67 -6.58 54.18 27.41
N GLU A 68 -6.69 54.80 26.24
CA GLU A 68 -6.49 56.23 26.10
C GLU A 68 -7.74 57.01 26.47
N LEU A 69 -8.93 56.60 26.02
CA LEU A 69 -10.15 57.40 26.14
C LEU A 69 -10.88 57.22 27.48
N LYS A 70 -10.96 55.98 27.98
CA LYS A 70 -11.79 55.59 29.12
C LYS A 70 -11.00 55.44 30.42
N ALA A 71 -9.80 54.86 30.37
CA ALA A 71 -9.02 54.60 31.58
C ALA A 71 -8.70 55.90 32.35
N ARG A 72 -8.45 57.01 31.63
CA ARG A 72 -8.22 58.34 32.23
C ARG A 72 -9.42 58.87 33.03
N LEU A 73 -10.63 58.37 32.72
CA LEU A 73 -11.89 58.73 33.39
C LEU A 73 -12.24 57.75 34.53
N GLY A 74 -11.39 56.75 34.79
CA GLY A 74 -11.67 55.68 35.75
C GLY A 74 -12.68 54.64 35.24
N GLU A 75 -13.03 54.68 33.96
CA GLU A 75 -13.92 53.70 33.34
C GLU A 75 -13.16 52.42 32.92
N PRO A 76 -13.83 51.26 32.84
CA PRO A 76 -13.21 50.03 32.38
C PRO A 76 -12.60 50.14 30.97
N ALA A 77 -11.33 49.76 30.86
CA ALA A 77 -10.58 49.64 29.61
C ALA A 77 -9.86 48.28 29.55
N PRO A 78 -10.60 47.17 29.37
CA PRO A 78 -10.01 45.84 29.36
C PRO A 78 -9.16 45.62 28.10
N ALA A 79 -8.02 44.95 28.27
CA ALA A 79 -7.24 44.46 27.16
C ALA A 79 -7.88 43.20 26.54
N VAL A 80 -7.88 43.13 25.21
CA VAL A 80 -8.25 41.95 24.41
C VAL A 80 -7.01 41.22 23.86
N GLY A 81 -5.84 41.80 24.06
CA GLY A 81 -4.54 41.19 23.79
C GLY A 81 -3.43 42.05 24.37
N TRP A 82 -2.19 41.60 24.20
CA TRP A 82 -1.00 42.29 24.70
C TRP A 82 0.12 42.27 23.67
N ILE A 83 0.95 43.32 23.70
CA ILE A 83 2.26 43.34 23.04
C ILE A 83 3.32 43.21 24.13
N ASN A 84 4.03 42.09 24.15
CA ASN A 84 5.05 41.78 25.15
C ASN A 84 6.49 41.89 24.60
N GLU A 85 6.65 41.95 23.28
CA GLU A 85 7.95 42.14 22.63
C GLU A 85 7.84 43.07 21.42
N LEU A 86 8.88 43.88 21.19
CA LEU A 86 9.05 44.70 19.98
C LEU A 86 10.34 44.33 19.25
N ALA A 87 10.28 44.35 17.92
CA ALA A 87 11.42 44.12 17.03
C ALA A 87 11.47 45.18 15.92
N VAL A 88 12.68 45.54 15.50
CA VAL A 88 12.90 46.34 14.29
C VAL A 88 13.09 45.40 13.10
N ARG A 89 12.38 45.66 12.01
CA ARG A 89 12.55 44.93 10.73
C ARG A 89 12.55 45.95 9.60
N ASP A 90 13.67 46.08 8.90
CA ASP A 90 13.82 47.02 7.77
C ASP A 90 13.40 48.48 8.11
N GLY A 91 13.65 48.91 9.35
CA GLY A 91 13.28 50.23 9.87
C GLY A 91 11.86 50.34 10.42
N GLU A 92 11.04 49.31 10.26
CA GLU A 92 9.68 49.22 10.80
C GLU A 92 9.68 48.68 12.23
N ILE A 93 8.63 49.02 12.99
CA ILE A 93 8.39 48.43 14.33
C ILE A 93 7.33 47.34 14.22
N TRP A 94 7.69 46.14 14.67
CA TRP A 94 6.82 44.99 14.79
C TRP A 94 6.63 44.64 16.26
N GLY A 95 5.40 44.26 16.64
CA GLY A 95 5.08 43.78 17.98
C GLY A 95 4.64 42.32 17.98
N MET A 96 5.09 41.56 18.97
CA MET A 96 4.62 40.19 19.21
C MET A 96 3.27 40.26 19.94
N VAL A 97 2.22 39.76 19.29
CA VAL A 97 0.86 39.84 19.81
C VAL A 97 0.49 38.56 20.55
N GLU A 98 -0.03 38.73 21.76
CA GLU A 98 -0.67 37.68 22.54
C GLU A 98 -2.16 37.99 22.74
N TRP A 99 -3.02 37.33 21.97
CA TRP A 99 -4.48 37.50 22.07
C TRP A 99 -5.08 36.68 23.22
N ASN A 100 -5.95 37.30 24.02
CA ASN A 100 -6.78 36.56 24.96
C ASN A 100 -8.04 35.98 24.27
N ALA A 101 -8.86 35.24 25.02
CA ALA A 101 -10.05 34.59 24.47
C ALA A 101 -11.02 35.57 23.79
N GLU A 102 -11.21 36.76 24.35
CA GLU A 102 -12.10 37.78 23.78
C GLU A 102 -11.51 38.38 22.49
N GLY A 103 -10.21 38.69 22.47
CA GLY A 103 -9.55 39.17 21.25
C GLY A 103 -9.62 38.18 20.10
N LYS A 104 -9.34 36.89 20.36
CA LYS A 104 -9.45 35.81 19.38
C LYS A 104 -10.87 35.70 18.81
N LYS A 105 -11.88 35.80 19.68
CA LYS A 105 -13.28 35.78 19.28
C LYS A 105 -13.64 36.96 18.38
N LEU A 106 -13.31 38.18 18.78
CA LEU A 106 -13.63 39.40 18.03
C LEU A 106 -13.00 39.43 16.63
N ILE A 107 -11.77 38.93 16.50
CA ILE A 107 -11.06 38.83 15.22
C ILE A 107 -11.65 37.70 14.36
N GLY A 108 -11.91 36.53 14.97
CA GLY A 108 -12.46 35.35 14.28
C GLY A 108 -13.88 35.59 13.74
N GLU A 109 -14.71 36.29 14.50
CA GLU A 109 -16.04 36.76 14.07
C GLU A 109 -15.98 37.94 13.09
N ARG A 110 -14.78 38.47 12.83
CA ARG A 110 -14.52 39.66 11.99
C ARG A 110 -15.27 40.91 12.48
N ALA A 111 -15.60 40.98 13.77
CA ALA A 111 -16.16 42.16 14.41
C ALA A 111 -15.17 43.34 14.37
N TYR A 112 -13.88 43.02 14.44
CA TYR A 112 -12.77 43.95 14.26
C TYR A 112 -11.72 43.38 13.29
N ARG A 113 -11.04 44.27 12.56
CA ARG A 113 -10.10 43.85 11.50
C ARG A 113 -8.75 44.55 11.53
N TYR A 114 -8.63 45.67 12.23
CA TYR A 114 -7.44 46.52 12.16
C TYR A 114 -6.88 46.83 13.54
N MET A 115 -5.57 47.04 13.58
CA MET A 115 -4.88 47.60 14.73
C MET A 115 -4.50 49.04 14.45
N SER A 116 -4.60 49.88 15.47
CA SER A 116 -4.23 51.29 15.40
C SER A 116 -3.36 51.64 16.62
N PRO A 117 -2.04 51.61 16.49
CA PRO A 117 -1.13 51.95 17.57
C PRO A 117 -1.28 53.41 18.01
N VAL A 118 -1.07 53.65 19.30
CA VAL A 118 -1.02 54.99 19.88
C VAL A 118 0.42 55.42 20.01
N ILE A 119 0.82 56.34 19.13
CA ILE A 119 2.19 56.82 18.98
C ILE A 119 2.50 57.93 19.98
N VAL A 120 3.63 57.79 20.69
CA VAL A 120 4.29 58.86 21.43
C VAL A 120 5.35 59.49 20.52
N TYR A 121 5.32 60.81 20.39
CA TYR A 121 6.24 61.53 19.51
C TYR A 121 6.67 62.87 20.13
N ASN A 122 7.83 63.36 19.70
CA ASN A 122 8.27 64.72 20.01
C ASN A 122 7.52 65.71 19.11
N ARG A 123 6.82 66.69 19.72
CA ARG A 123 5.96 67.63 18.98
C ARG A 123 6.72 68.62 18.09
N GLU A 124 7.96 68.95 18.42
CA GLU A 124 8.77 69.89 17.64
C GLU A 124 9.38 69.23 16.41
N SER A 125 9.92 68.01 16.57
CA SER A 125 10.60 67.29 15.49
C SER A 125 9.71 66.31 14.72
N GLY A 126 8.54 65.96 15.26
CA GLY A 126 7.67 64.92 14.70
C GLY A 126 8.20 63.49 14.87
N ILE A 127 9.35 63.33 15.53
CA ILE A 127 10.01 62.02 15.67
C ILE A 127 9.24 61.14 16.64
N ILE A 128 8.96 59.91 16.21
CA ILE A 128 8.36 58.88 17.06
C ILE A 128 9.37 58.42 18.12
N VAL A 129 8.93 58.36 19.37
CA VAL A 129 9.75 57.97 20.53
C VAL A 129 9.18 56.80 21.31
N GLY A 130 7.96 56.34 21.02
CA GLY A 130 7.33 55.26 21.79
C GLY A 130 5.91 54.91 21.36
N LEU A 131 5.32 53.97 22.08
CA LEU A 131 3.93 53.52 21.99
C LEU A 131 3.33 53.40 23.40
N THR A 132 2.03 53.64 23.56
CA THR A 132 1.33 53.47 24.86
C THR A 132 0.34 52.30 24.89
N SER A 133 -0.37 52.08 23.78
CA SER A 133 -1.35 51.02 23.58
C SER A 133 -1.59 50.79 22.07
N VAL A 134 -2.40 49.77 21.74
CA VAL A 134 -2.89 49.52 20.39
C VAL A 134 -4.41 49.35 20.43
N GLY A 135 -5.14 50.11 19.62
CA GLY A 135 -6.59 49.92 19.49
C GLY A 135 -6.93 48.84 18.46
N LEU A 136 -7.67 47.81 18.85
CA LEU A 136 -8.41 46.95 17.94
C LEU A 136 -9.67 47.70 17.50
N THR A 137 -9.72 48.10 16.23
CA THR A 137 -10.69 49.06 15.70
C THR A 137 -11.08 48.74 14.25
N ASN A 138 -12.20 49.31 13.81
CA ASN A 138 -12.60 49.33 12.40
C ASN A 138 -12.21 50.63 11.67
N GLN A 139 -11.67 51.62 12.39
CA GLN A 139 -11.22 52.91 11.84
C GLN A 139 -9.76 53.18 12.23
N PRO A 140 -8.79 52.42 11.70
CA PRO A 140 -7.38 52.62 12.05
C PRO A 140 -6.84 53.93 11.47
N ASN A 141 -5.95 54.61 12.19
CA ASN A 141 -5.34 55.83 11.66
C ASN A 141 -4.20 55.53 10.66
N LEU A 142 -3.49 54.42 10.82
CA LEU A 142 -2.39 54.05 9.92
C LEU A 142 -2.84 53.01 8.89
N GLU A 143 -2.19 53.01 7.73
CA GLU A 143 -2.35 51.96 6.73
C GLU A 143 -1.46 50.77 7.08
N LEU A 144 -1.97 49.90 7.96
CA LEU A 144 -1.30 48.66 8.36
C LEU A 144 -2.02 47.44 7.77
N PRO A 145 -1.33 46.30 7.57
CA PRO A 145 -1.97 45.05 7.17
C PRO A 145 -3.14 44.69 8.10
N ALA A 146 -4.26 44.26 7.53
CA ALA A 146 -5.41 43.83 8.33
C ALA A 146 -5.10 42.50 9.03
N LEU A 147 -5.67 42.30 10.22
CA LEU A 147 -5.48 41.06 10.99
C LEU A 147 -5.93 39.81 10.21
N ASN A 148 -6.97 39.97 9.41
CA ASN A 148 -7.52 38.94 8.53
C ASN A 148 -7.04 39.06 7.06
N SER A 149 -6.13 39.99 6.74
CA SER A 149 -5.48 39.98 5.44
C SER A 149 -4.53 38.81 5.38
N GLN A 150 -4.61 38.03 4.31
CA GLN A 150 -3.73 36.89 4.04
C GLN A 150 -2.34 37.42 3.68
N GLN A 151 -1.64 38.00 4.66
CA GLN A 151 -0.31 38.54 4.49
C GLN A 151 0.45 38.34 5.80
N GLY A 152 1.15 37.21 5.86
CA GLY A 152 1.97 36.82 7.00
C GLY A 152 3.27 36.24 6.47
N GLY A 153 4.15 37.13 6.00
CA GLY A 153 5.50 36.82 5.54
C GLY A 153 5.85 37.61 4.29
N ASN A 154 6.96 38.35 4.35
CA ASN A 154 7.54 39.07 3.24
C ASN A 154 7.56 38.17 1.99
N PRO A 155 6.80 38.45 0.91
CA PRO A 155 6.78 37.56 -0.26
C PRO A 155 8.18 37.40 -0.85
N GLU A 156 8.99 38.46 -0.86
CA GLU A 156 10.35 38.39 -1.41
C GLU A 156 11.28 37.43 -0.63
N ASN A 157 11.24 37.42 0.71
CA ASN A 157 12.08 36.50 1.49
C ASN A 157 11.49 35.09 1.59
N LYS A 158 10.16 34.95 1.61
CA LYS A 158 9.51 33.63 1.66
C LYS A 158 9.54 32.92 0.32
N GLU A 159 9.41 33.64 -0.79
CA GLU A 159 9.56 33.07 -2.13
C GLU A 159 11.00 32.63 -2.34
N ASP A 160 12.00 33.41 -1.90
CA ASP A 160 13.41 33.02 -1.95
C ASP A 160 13.75 31.85 -1.02
N GLU A 161 13.25 31.83 0.22
CA GLU A 161 13.44 30.71 1.14
C GLU A 161 12.70 29.45 0.66
N MET A 162 11.49 29.60 0.11
CA MET A 162 10.71 28.50 -0.46
C MET A 162 11.38 27.97 -1.73
N LEU A 163 11.91 28.84 -2.59
CA LEU A 163 12.64 28.45 -3.79
C LEU A 163 13.91 27.70 -3.42
N LYS A 164 14.69 28.18 -2.44
CA LYS A 164 15.86 27.46 -1.91
C LYS A 164 15.47 26.11 -1.32
N ALA A 165 14.41 26.05 -0.52
CA ALA A 165 13.91 24.79 0.05
C ALA A 165 13.44 23.81 -1.04
N ILE A 166 12.80 24.30 -2.10
CA ILE A 166 12.41 23.49 -3.26
C ILE A 166 13.65 22.99 -4.01
N LEU A 167 14.66 23.83 -4.25
CA LEU A 167 15.91 23.41 -4.91
C LEU A 167 16.64 22.33 -4.11
N VAL A 168 16.75 22.50 -2.79
CA VAL A 168 17.32 21.49 -1.88
C VAL A 168 16.51 20.19 -1.93
N ALA A 169 15.17 20.27 -1.87
CA ALA A 169 14.30 19.09 -1.97
C ALA A 169 14.41 18.37 -3.33
N LEU A 170 14.73 19.11 -4.40
CA LEU A 170 15.01 18.56 -5.72
C LEU A 170 16.45 18.05 -5.89
N GLY A 171 17.31 18.23 -4.88
CA GLY A 171 18.73 17.87 -4.92
C GLY A 171 19.58 18.78 -5.82
N LEU A 172 19.13 20.00 -6.08
CA LEU A 172 19.79 21.01 -6.90
C LEU A 172 20.53 22.04 -6.02
N PRO A 173 21.59 22.70 -6.52
CA PRO A 173 22.25 23.79 -5.81
C PRO A 173 21.31 24.99 -5.62
N GLU A 174 21.50 25.77 -4.56
CA GLU A 174 20.70 26.97 -4.28
C GLU A 174 20.80 28.06 -5.37
N THR A 175 21.81 27.96 -6.24
CA THR A 175 22.02 28.86 -7.40
C THR A 175 21.42 28.30 -8.70
N ALA A 176 20.70 27.18 -8.65
CA ALA A 176 20.05 26.59 -9.81
C ALA A 176 18.94 27.51 -10.32
N THR A 177 18.76 27.54 -11.63
CA THR A 177 17.75 28.39 -12.27
C THR A 177 16.37 27.75 -12.20
N ASP A 178 15.32 28.56 -12.37
CA ASP A 178 13.94 28.06 -12.50
C ASP A 178 13.80 27.00 -13.60
N ALA A 179 14.55 27.14 -14.69
CA ALA A 179 14.58 26.17 -15.78
C ALA A 179 15.12 24.80 -15.33
N ASP A 180 16.15 24.79 -14.47
CA ASP A 180 16.75 23.57 -13.92
C ASP A 180 15.78 22.87 -12.95
N ALA A 181 15.08 23.64 -12.11
CA ALA A 181 14.06 23.13 -11.21
C ALA A 181 12.89 22.49 -11.98
N VAL A 182 12.38 23.17 -13.01
CA VAL A 182 11.31 22.65 -13.88
C VAL A 182 11.77 21.39 -14.63
N ALA A 183 13.02 21.33 -15.09
CA ALA A 183 13.57 20.14 -15.73
C ALA A 183 13.62 18.95 -14.76
N LYS A 184 14.08 19.18 -13.52
CA LYS A 184 14.16 18.13 -12.49
C LYS A 184 12.78 17.62 -12.06
N ILE A 185 11.80 18.51 -11.93
CA ILE A 185 10.40 18.14 -11.64
C ILE A 185 9.82 17.29 -12.78
N LYS A 186 10.10 17.63 -14.05
CA LYS A 186 9.66 16.82 -15.21
C LYS A 186 10.30 15.44 -15.21
N GLU A 187 11.60 15.35 -14.88
CA GLU A 187 12.30 14.07 -14.72
C GLU A 187 11.65 13.22 -13.62
N LEU A 188 11.48 13.76 -12.42
CA LEU A 188 10.81 13.08 -11.30
C LEU A 188 9.38 12.65 -11.64
N LYS A 189 8.61 13.49 -12.35
CA LYS A 189 7.27 13.14 -12.81
C LYS A 189 7.28 11.98 -13.80
N ASN A 190 8.26 11.93 -14.70
CA ASN A 190 8.43 10.82 -15.63
C ASN A 190 8.90 9.54 -14.91
N GLU A 191 9.77 9.66 -13.91
CA GLU A 191 10.21 8.54 -13.07
C GLU A 191 9.06 7.98 -12.23
N VAL A 192 8.27 8.84 -11.58
CA VAL A 192 7.07 8.43 -10.81
C VAL A 192 6.03 7.81 -11.75
N SER A 193 5.79 8.37 -12.93
CA SER A 193 4.93 7.76 -13.94
C SER A 193 5.45 6.37 -14.35
N THR A 194 6.76 6.24 -14.57
CA THR A 194 7.39 4.95 -14.89
C THR A 194 7.31 3.96 -13.73
N ALA A 195 7.48 4.41 -12.49
CA ALA A 195 7.40 3.59 -11.28
C ALA A 195 5.95 3.15 -10.99
N ASN A 196 4.98 4.05 -11.16
CA ASN A 196 3.56 3.74 -11.02
C ASN A 196 3.09 2.81 -12.14
N ASN A 197 3.52 3.00 -13.39
CA ASN A 197 3.23 2.06 -14.48
C ASN A 197 3.85 0.67 -14.21
N ARG A 198 5.04 0.60 -13.60
CA ARG A 198 5.63 -0.67 -13.11
C ARG A 198 4.87 -1.27 -11.92
N ALA A 199 4.20 -0.46 -11.12
CA ALA A 199 3.40 -0.90 -9.97
C ALA A 199 1.98 -1.35 -10.39
N GLU A 200 1.38 -0.72 -11.40
CA GLU A 200 0.07 -1.08 -11.96
C GLU A 200 0.14 -2.26 -12.96
N THR A 201 1.29 -2.44 -13.61
CA THR A 201 1.62 -3.67 -14.37
C THR A 201 2.88 -4.32 -13.81
N PRO A 202 2.79 -4.99 -12.64
CA PRO A 202 3.94 -5.70 -12.10
C PRO A 202 4.38 -6.77 -13.09
N SER A 203 5.67 -6.77 -13.43
CA SER A 203 6.28 -7.84 -14.24
C SER A 203 6.01 -9.19 -13.56
N LEU A 204 5.34 -10.08 -14.30
CA LEU A 204 5.01 -11.44 -13.84
C LEU A 204 6.27 -12.24 -13.47
N ASP A 205 7.45 -11.86 -13.99
CA ASP A 205 8.74 -12.46 -13.64
C ASP A 205 9.20 -12.16 -12.20
N LYS A 206 8.66 -11.10 -11.58
CA LYS A 206 9.05 -10.64 -10.24
C LYS A 206 8.00 -10.86 -9.16
N PHE A 207 6.76 -11.19 -9.54
CA PHE A 207 5.62 -11.13 -8.62
C PHE A 207 4.71 -12.37 -8.62
N VAL A 208 5.10 -13.48 -9.25
CA VAL A 208 4.55 -14.78 -8.81
C VAL A 208 5.26 -15.12 -7.50
N PRO A 209 4.57 -15.17 -6.35
CA PRO A 209 5.18 -15.68 -5.13
C PRO A 209 5.74 -17.06 -5.43
N ARG A 210 7.02 -17.29 -5.15
CA ARG A 210 7.70 -18.55 -5.51
C ARG A 210 6.90 -19.77 -5.04
N SER A 211 6.24 -19.66 -3.89
CA SER A 211 5.30 -20.64 -3.35
C SER A 211 4.13 -20.99 -4.28
N ASP A 212 3.50 -20.00 -4.92
CA ASP A 212 2.35 -20.22 -5.81
C ASP A 212 2.79 -20.84 -7.14
N TYR A 213 3.95 -20.42 -7.66
CA TYR A 213 4.58 -21.05 -8.82
C TYR A 213 4.92 -22.52 -8.55
N ASP A 214 5.61 -22.79 -7.44
CA ASP A 214 6.02 -24.14 -7.06
C ASP A 214 4.79 -25.03 -6.81
N THR A 215 3.71 -24.47 -6.23
CA THR A 215 2.42 -25.17 -6.06
C THR A 215 1.76 -25.49 -7.40
N ALA A 216 1.73 -24.54 -8.34
CA ALA A 216 1.14 -24.74 -9.65
C ALA A 216 1.91 -25.78 -10.48
N VAL A 217 3.25 -25.72 -10.45
CA VAL A 217 4.12 -26.71 -11.10
C VAL A 217 3.93 -28.09 -10.48
N ALA A 218 3.93 -28.21 -9.15
CA ALA A 218 3.70 -29.48 -8.48
C ALA A 218 2.33 -30.08 -8.83
N ARG A 219 1.28 -29.24 -8.89
CA ARG A 219 -0.05 -29.68 -9.31
C ARG A 219 -0.08 -30.16 -10.76
N ALA A 220 0.57 -29.44 -11.67
CA ALA A 220 0.67 -29.82 -13.08
C ALA A 220 1.41 -31.16 -13.24
N THR A 221 2.59 -31.30 -12.63
CA THR A 221 3.37 -32.54 -12.70
C THR A 221 2.61 -33.73 -12.11
N ASN A 222 1.90 -33.55 -10.99
CA ASN A 222 1.08 -34.61 -10.39
C ASN A 222 -0.12 -34.99 -11.26
N ALA A 223 -0.78 -34.01 -11.90
CA ALA A 223 -1.87 -34.27 -12.83
C ALA A 223 -1.40 -35.00 -14.09
N GLU A 224 -0.27 -34.58 -14.68
CA GLU A 224 0.33 -35.24 -15.84
C GLU A 224 0.73 -36.68 -15.55
N LYS A 225 1.35 -36.93 -14.38
CA LYS A 225 1.69 -38.28 -13.93
C LYS A 225 0.44 -39.14 -13.74
N SER A 226 -0.57 -38.62 -13.05
CA SER A 226 -1.84 -39.35 -12.83
C SER A 226 -2.53 -39.68 -14.15
N LEU A 227 -2.54 -38.75 -15.10
CA LEU A 227 -3.09 -38.97 -16.44
C LEU A 227 -2.30 -40.05 -17.19
N GLY A 228 -0.97 -40.07 -17.07
CA GLY A 228 -0.12 -41.11 -17.63
C GLY A 228 -0.43 -42.49 -17.05
N ASP A 229 -0.63 -42.58 -15.73
CA ASP A 229 -0.95 -43.85 -15.05
C ASP A 229 -2.35 -44.35 -15.44
N VAL A 230 -3.35 -43.47 -15.49
CA VAL A 230 -4.71 -43.81 -15.98
C VAL A 230 -4.68 -44.32 -17.42
N LYS A 231 -3.90 -43.67 -18.31
CA LYS A 231 -3.76 -44.13 -19.70
C LYS A 231 -3.11 -45.51 -19.79
N LYS A 232 -2.10 -45.79 -18.97
CA LYS A 232 -1.46 -47.12 -18.90
C LYS A 232 -2.45 -48.17 -18.40
N GLU A 233 -3.20 -47.88 -17.34
CA GLU A 233 -4.20 -48.80 -16.79
C GLU A 233 -5.32 -49.10 -17.79
N GLN A 234 -5.81 -48.07 -18.49
CA GLN A 234 -6.79 -48.23 -19.57
C GLN A 234 -6.24 -49.07 -20.72
N LEU A 235 -4.99 -48.84 -21.13
CA LEU A 235 -4.34 -49.63 -22.15
C LEU A 235 -4.21 -51.08 -21.71
N GLU A 236 -3.71 -51.36 -20.51
CA GLU A 236 -3.58 -52.72 -19.96
C GLU A 236 -4.92 -53.45 -19.89
N THR A 237 -5.98 -52.75 -19.46
CA THR A 237 -7.34 -53.30 -19.44
C THR A 237 -7.80 -53.67 -20.85
N ALA A 238 -7.60 -52.79 -21.83
CA ALA A 238 -7.97 -53.02 -23.22
C ALA A 238 -7.13 -54.14 -23.87
N VAL A 239 -5.83 -54.21 -23.60
CA VAL A 239 -4.93 -55.28 -24.06
C VAL A 239 -5.39 -56.62 -23.51
N ASN A 240 -5.62 -56.73 -22.20
CA ASN A 240 -6.05 -57.98 -21.59
C ASN A 240 -7.41 -58.44 -22.16
N ALA A 241 -8.38 -57.53 -22.27
CA ALA A 241 -9.67 -57.84 -22.86
C ALA A 241 -9.57 -58.33 -24.32
N ALA A 242 -8.74 -57.68 -25.15
CA ALA A 242 -8.53 -58.08 -26.54
C ALA A 242 -7.85 -59.46 -26.65
N ILE A 243 -6.88 -59.75 -25.78
CA ILE A 243 -6.15 -61.03 -25.77
C ILE A 243 -7.06 -62.16 -25.29
N ASP A 244 -7.83 -61.94 -24.23
CA ASP A 244 -8.80 -62.91 -23.72
C ASP A 244 -9.86 -63.25 -24.77
N GLN A 245 -10.33 -62.23 -25.52
CA GLN A 245 -11.26 -62.44 -26.62
C GLN A 245 -10.62 -63.23 -27.77
N ALA A 246 -9.39 -62.88 -28.17
CA ALA A 246 -8.68 -63.58 -29.24
C ALA A 246 -8.34 -65.04 -28.89
N LEU A 247 -8.10 -65.35 -27.61
CA LEU A 247 -7.95 -66.71 -27.10
C LEU A 247 -9.28 -67.49 -27.17
N LYS A 248 -10.39 -66.87 -26.74
CA LYS A 248 -11.73 -67.48 -26.84
C LYS A 248 -12.14 -67.75 -28.29
N ASP A 249 -11.82 -66.83 -29.19
CA ASP A 249 -12.13 -66.95 -30.62
C ASP A 249 -11.15 -67.88 -31.38
N GLY A 250 -10.16 -68.45 -30.69
CA GLY A 250 -9.17 -69.37 -31.27
C GLY A 250 -8.24 -68.72 -32.30
N LYS A 251 -8.13 -67.39 -32.28
CA LYS A 251 -7.31 -66.58 -33.21
C LYS A 251 -5.83 -66.57 -32.83
N ILE A 252 -5.54 -66.75 -31.54
CA ILE A 252 -4.20 -66.93 -30.98
C ILE A 252 -4.18 -68.15 -30.07
N THR A 253 -2.99 -68.67 -29.79
CA THR A 253 -2.81 -69.81 -28.89
C THR A 253 -2.37 -69.34 -27.50
N PRO A 254 -2.59 -70.12 -26.43
CA PRO A 254 -2.07 -69.79 -25.10
C PRO A 254 -0.56 -69.55 -25.09
N ALA A 255 0.21 -70.26 -25.91
CA ALA A 255 1.66 -70.12 -26.01
C ALA A 255 2.10 -68.77 -26.63
N THR A 256 1.25 -68.13 -27.45
CA THR A 256 1.56 -66.84 -28.09
C THR A 256 0.90 -65.66 -27.40
N ALA A 257 0.12 -65.88 -26.33
CA ALA A 257 -0.62 -64.82 -25.65
C ALA A 257 0.29 -63.73 -25.07
N ASP A 258 1.39 -64.09 -24.41
CA ASP A 258 2.32 -63.13 -23.83
C ASP A 258 3.07 -62.31 -24.89
N TYR A 259 3.38 -62.94 -26.03
CA TYR A 259 3.96 -62.25 -27.18
C TYR A 259 3.01 -61.18 -27.71
N HIS A 260 1.74 -61.53 -27.93
CA HIS A 260 0.75 -60.57 -28.43
C HIS A 260 0.42 -59.48 -27.40
N LYS A 261 0.37 -59.81 -26.10
CA LYS A 261 0.25 -58.81 -25.02
C LYS A 261 1.38 -57.78 -25.08
N ALA A 262 2.62 -58.25 -25.24
CA ALA A 262 3.77 -57.37 -25.37
C ALA A 262 3.69 -56.47 -26.61
N GLN A 263 3.19 -56.99 -27.74
CA GLN A 263 3.00 -56.20 -28.97
C GLN A 263 1.89 -55.15 -28.81
N CYS A 264 0.77 -55.49 -28.17
CA CYS A 264 -0.34 -54.56 -27.94
C CYS A 264 0.04 -53.36 -27.06
N ARG A 265 1.06 -53.51 -26.21
CA ARG A 265 1.59 -52.43 -25.35
C ARG A 265 2.41 -51.39 -26.12
N GLN A 266 2.82 -51.68 -27.36
CA GLN A 266 3.50 -50.71 -28.20
C GLN A 266 2.50 -49.67 -28.75
N GLU A 267 3.02 -48.52 -29.15
CA GLU A 267 2.20 -47.45 -29.74
C GLU A 267 1.48 -47.96 -31.00
N GLY A 268 0.14 -47.87 -31.00
CA GLY A 268 -0.70 -48.41 -32.08
C GLY A 268 -0.82 -49.95 -32.12
N GLY A 269 -0.12 -50.67 -31.25
CA GLY A 269 -0.06 -52.14 -31.25
C GLY A 269 -1.42 -52.81 -31.05
N LEU A 270 -2.27 -52.25 -30.17
CA LEU A 270 -3.62 -52.76 -29.93
C LEU A 270 -4.51 -52.69 -31.19
N ALA A 271 -4.39 -51.62 -31.98
CA ALA A 271 -5.15 -51.48 -33.22
C ALA A 271 -4.67 -52.48 -34.28
N LEU A 272 -3.36 -52.65 -34.43
CA LEU A 272 -2.76 -53.64 -35.32
C LEU A 272 -3.15 -55.07 -34.92
N PHE A 273 -3.20 -55.36 -33.62
CA PHE A 273 -3.66 -56.65 -33.12
C PHE A 273 -5.13 -56.91 -33.43
N SER A 274 -5.99 -55.90 -33.30
CA SER A 274 -7.40 -56.01 -33.68
C SER A 274 -7.56 -56.32 -35.18
N GLU A 275 -6.80 -55.65 -36.05
CA GLU A 275 -6.79 -55.95 -37.49
C GLU A 275 -6.27 -57.36 -37.79
N PHE A 276 -5.21 -57.80 -37.09
CA PHE A 276 -4.72 -59.16 -37.18
C PHE A 276 -5.81 -60.18 -36.83
N CYS A 277 -6.55 -59.99 -35.73
CA CYS A 277 -7.62 -60.90 -35.31
C CYS A 277 -8.77 -61.01 -36.33
N LYS A 278 -9.05 -59.95 -37.10
CA LYS A 278 -10.03 -59.98 -38.20
C LYS A 278 -9.57 -60.87 -39.36
N ALA A 279 -8.29 -60.80 -39.73
CA ALA A 279 -7.73 -61.55 -40.85
C ALA A 279 -7.26 -62.97 -40.48
N ALA A 280 -6.93 -63.20 -39.21
CA ALA A 280 -6.34 -64.46 -38.76
C ALA A 280 -7.36 -65.62 -38.88
N PRO A 281 -6.96 -66.77 -39.46
CA PRO A 281 -7.78 -67.98 -39.41
C PRO A 281 -7.88 -68.49 -37.96
N VAL A 282 -8.91 -69.28 -37.68
CA VAL A 282 -9.02 -69.96 -36.38
C VAL A 282 -7.97 -71.07 -36.36
N VAL A 283 -6.89 -70.88 -35.59
CA VAL A 283 -5.74 -71.81 -35.53
C VAL A 283 -5.96 -72.88 -34.45
N GLY A 284 -6.82 -72.60 -33.48
CA GLY A 284 -7.31 -73.57 -32.50
C GLY A 284 -8.83 -73.56 -32.45
N GLY A 285 -9.48 -74.34 -33.32
CA GLY A 285 -10.93 -74.58 -33.22
C GLY A 285 -11.27 -75.33 -31.94
N GLU A 286 -12.52 -75.24 -31.48
CA GLU A 286 -12.99 -75.97 -30.30
C GLU A 286 -12.59 -77.46 -30.40
N SER A 287 -11.68 -77.90 -29.56
CA SER A 287 -11.35 -79.33 -29.45
C SER A 287 -12.50 -80.14 -28.83
N GLY A 288 -13.59 -79.49 -28.39
CA GLY A 288 -14.70 -80.10 -27.67
C GLY A 288 -14.30 -80.74 -26.33
N LEU A 289 -13.09 -80.43 -25.83
CA LEU A 289 -12.48 -81.05 -24.65
C LEU A 289 -12.48 -80.14 -23.41
N ALA A 290 -12.91 -78.88 -23.54
CA ALA A 290 -13.12 -78.01 -22.38
C ALA A 290 -14.23 -78.62 -21.49
N GLY A 291 -13.83 -79.22 -20.36
CA GLY A 291 -14.74 -79.85 -19.40
C GLY A 291 -14.94 -81.36 -19.56
N LYS A 292 -14.24 -82.04 -20.48
CA LYS A 292 -14.22 -83.52 -20.53
C LYS A 292 -12.98 -84.05 -19.83
N THR A 293 -13.14 -84.61 -18.63
CA THR A 293 -12.15 -85.54 -18.06
C THR A 293 -12.01 -86.74 -19.00
N ALA A 294 -10.80 -87.30 -19.11
CA ALA A 294 -10.59 -88.57 -19.78
C ALA A 294 -11.55 -89.59 -19.15
N GLY A 295 -12.62 -89.93 -19.89
CA GLY A 295 -13.60 -90.89 -19.46
C GLY A 295 -12.89 -92.22 -19.19
N ASP A 296 -13.23 -92.81 -18.05
CA ASP A 296 -12.86 -94.16 -17.64
C ASP A 296 -13.15 -95.12 -18.80
N THR A 297 -12.12 -95.43 -19.61
CA THR A 297 -12.21 -96.42 -20.68
C THR A 297 -12.27 -97.78 -20.01
N GLN A 298 -13.48 -98.23 -19.67
CA GLN A 298 -13.76 -99.65 -19.64
C GLN A 298 -13.59 -100.17 -21.07
N THR A 299 -12.39 -100.69 -21.36
CA THR A 299 -12.05 -101.33 -22.63
C THR A 299 -12.91 -102.58 -22.77
N ALA A 300 -14.04 -102.49 -23.49
CA ALA A 300 -14.72 -103.69 -23.97
C ALA A 300 -13.78 -104.41 -24.95
N LEU A 301 -13.37 -105.64 -24.62
CA LEU A 301 -12.51 -106.48 -25.46
C LEU A 301 -13.13 -106.64 -26.86
N ASN A 302 -12.34 -106.43 -27.92
CA ASN A 302 -12.81 -106.69 -29.27
C ASN A 302 -12.93 -108.21 -29.53
N SER A 303 -13.63 -108.61 -30.59
CA SER A 303 -13.98 -110.01 -30.88
C SER A 303 -12.78 -110.94 -31.08
N GLU A 304 -11.61 -110.39 -31.44
CA GLU A 304 -10.36 -111.14 -31.62
C GLU A 304 -9.68 -111.39 -30.27
N GLN A 305 -9.69 -110.39 -29.38
CA GLN A 305 -9.17 -110.51 -28.02
C GLN A 305 -10.01 -111.47 -27.16
N GLN A 306 -11.33 -111.50 -27.36
CA GLN A 306 -12.21 -112.48 -26.70
C GLN A 306 -11.89 -113.93 -27.11
N LYS A 307 -11.61 -114.18 -28.40
CA LYS A 307 -11.23 -115.52 -28.88
C LYS A 307 -9.88 -116.00 -28.35
N VAL A 308 -8.90 -115.09 -28.24
CA VAL A 308 -7.60 -115.43 -27.64
C VAL A 308 -7.77 -115.72 -26.15
N ALA A 309 -8.59 -114.95 -25.44
CA ALA A 309 -8.91 -115.20 -24.02
C ALA A 309 -9.50 -116.59 -23.79
N GLU A 310 -10.48 -116.99 -24.63
CA GLU A 310 -11.09 -118.32 -24.59
C GLU A 310 -10.08 -119.44 -24.89
N MET A 311 -9.15 -119.26 -25.84
CA MET A 311 -8.12 -120.25 -26.15
C MET A 311 -7.17 -120.52 -24.97
N PHE A 312 -6.94 -119.54 -24.11
CA PHE A 312 -6.14 -119.67 -22.88
C PHE A 312 -6.99 -119.97 -21.63
N GLY A 313 -8.28 -120.24 -21.80
CA GLY A 313 -9.20 -120.64 -20.72
C GLY A 313 -9.62 -119.49 -19.78
N ASN A 314 -9.44 -118.24 -20.19
CA ASN A 314 -9.78 -117.06 -19.37
C ASN A 314 -11.08 -116.42 -19.86
N SER A 315 -11.93 -116.00 -18.91
CA SER A 315 -13.15 -115.25 -19.24
C SER A 315 -12.84 -113.77 -19.52
N ALA A 316 -13.75 -113.07 -20.20
CA ALA A 316 -13.64 -111.63 -20.41
C ALA A 316 -13.57 -110.84 -19.10
N GLU A 317 -14.21 -111.35 -18.04
CA GLU A 317 -14.20 -110.77 -16.70
C GLU A 317 -12.85 -110.95 -16.01
N ASP A 318 -12.16 -112.07 -16.22
CA ASP A 318 -10.82 -112.31 -15.66
C ASP A 318 -9.78 -111.36 -16.26
N ILE A 319 -9.85 -111.09 -17.56
CA ILE A 319 -8.95 -110.14 -18.23
C ILE A 319 -9.21 -108.71 -17.75
N ALA A 320 -10.48 -108.33 -17.56
CA ALA A 320 -10.81 -107.00 -17.04
C ALA A 320 -10.34 -106.79 -15.59
N LYS A 321 -10.26 -107.87 -14.80
CA LYS A 321 -9.91 -107.82 -13.38
C LYS A 321 -8.40 -107.94 -13.12
N TYR A 322 -7.68 -108.74 -13.91
CA TYR A 322 -6.26 -109.04 -13.67
C TYR A 322 -5.30 -108.61 -14.80
N GLY A 323 -5.82 -108.13 -15.94
CA GLY A 323 -5.03 -107.77 -17.13
C GLY A 323 -4.46 -106.34 -17.12
N LYS A 324 -4.24 -105.73 -15.95
CA LYS A 324 -3.55 -104.43 -15.81
C LYS A 324 -2.08 -104.61 -15.49
#